data_AF-A0A7S0B0B0-F1
#
_entry.id   AF-A0A7S0B0B0-F1
#
_cell.length_a   1.000
_cell.length_b   1.000
_cell.length_c   1.000
_cell.angle_alpha   90.00
_cell.angle_beta   90.00
_cell.angle_gamma   90.00
#
_symmetry.space_group_name_H-M   'P 1'
#
loop_
_entity.id
_entity.type
_entity.pdbx_description
1 polymer ?
#
loop_
_entity_poly.entity_id
_entity_poly.type
_entity_poly.pdbx_seq_one_letter_code
_entity_poly.pdbx_strand_id
1 'polypeptide(L)'
;GGGIISRQREHYEAGFRQLIEHRCFNIGDEYIVTGSFKLQNATGHGASCDPIQNQGWRQKTNCPSIHLKAWGCTVNGKSGQAWNKWLRTVEFKKNGWKPDDFNDFKYTLPVDEILASCTGAEIYVYDINPEFEILAKSVSFNAKTKSPTLEPTLPVTTAPTTTPTAAPTAPTAAPTSQPTMNETAVPDVGDSWYIGDGNVPIALAKAGSDVITTLSAVTLDNGTESFVVPIARSYNDHGWEKEPGGIV
;
A
#
# COMPACT_ATOMS: atom_id res chain seq x y z
N GLY A 1 12.97 -6.60 -18.69
CA GLY A 1 12.58 -5.40 -17.92
C GLY A 1 12.24 -5.92 -16.54
N GLY A 2 13.07 -5.57 -15.55
CA GLY A 2 13.05 -6.23 -14.25
C GLY A 2 11.68 -6.18 -13.57
N GLY A 3 11.32 -7.28 -12.93
CA GLY A 3 10.13 -7.43 -12.10
C GLY A 3 10.30 -8.60 -11.15
N ILE A 4 9.38 -8.76 -10.21
CA ILE A 4 9.34 -9.88 -9.29
C ILE A 4 8.32 -10.89 -9.79
N ILE A 5 8.67 -12.19 -9.73
CA ILE A 5 7.78 -13.28 -10.12
C ILE A 5 7.37 -14.10 -8.89
N SER A 6 6.06 -14.34 -8.77
CA SER A 6 5.51 -15.37 -7.90
C SER A 6 5.11 -16.57 -8.75
N ARG A 7 5.85 -17.68 -8.61
CA ARG A 7 5.71 -18.94 -9.38
C ARG A 7 5.48 -20.12 -8.46
N GLN A 8 5.14 -21.28 -9.04
CA GLN A 8 4.92 -22.55 -8.31
C GLN A 8 3.93 -22.39 -7.14
N ARG A 9 2.86 -21.63 -7.35
CA ARG A 9 1.89 -21.30 -6.31
C ARG A 9 1.01 -22.52 -6.07
N GLU A 10 0.92 -22.99 -4.82
CA GLU A 10 0.09 -24.16 -4.48
C GLU A 10 -1.38 -23.78 -4.20
N HIS A 11 -1.65 -22.50 -3.96
CA HIS A 11 -2.99 -22.00 -3.67
C HIS A 11 -3.21 -20.59 -4.23
N TYR A 12 -4.47 -20.23 -4.45
CA TYR A 12 -4.95 -18.90 -4.87
C TYR A 12 -4.54 -17.73 -3.94
N GLU A 13 -4.05 -18.02 -2.73
CA GLU A 13 -3.59 -16.99 -1.77
C GLU A 13 -2.06 -16.89 -1.71
N ALA A 14 -1.35 -17.81 -2.38
CA ALA A 14 0.08 -17.70 -2.55
C ALA A 14 0.32 -16.60 -3.59
N GLY A 15 1.22 -15.67 -3.27
CA GLY A 15 1.42 -14.44 -4.02
C GLY A 15 2.29 -13.45 -3.28
N PHE A 16 2.33 -12.21 -3.75
CA PHE A 16 3.02 -11.13 -3.06
C PHE A 16 2.23 -10.72 -1.80
N ARG A 17 2.91 -10.51 -0.68
CA ARG A 17 2.33 -9.85 0.49
C ARG A 17 3.33 -8.90 1.12
N GLN A 18 2.82 -7.93 1.86
CA GLN A 18 3.63 -6.97 2.56
C GLN A 18 2.89 -6.43 3.77
N LEU A 19 3.57 -6.41 4.92
CA LEU A 19 3.14 -5.68 6.09
C LEU A 19 3.18 -4.18 5.83
N ILE A 20 2.14 -3.48 6.29
CA ILE A 20 2.02 -2.03 6.23
C ILE A 20 2.17 -1.47 7.63
N GLU A 21 2.89 -0.36 7.76
CA GLU A 21 2.98 0.40 9.00
C GLU A 21 1.63 1.05 9.31
N HIS A 22 0.81 0.35 10.12
CA HIS A 22 -0.53 0.78 10.49
C HIS A 22 -0.54 2.06 11.32
N ARG A 23 0.56 2.41 12.02
CA ARG A 23 0.64 3.63 12.84
C ARG A 23 0.53 4.91 12.01
N CYS A 24 0.70 4.83 10.70
CA CYS A 24 0.50 5.94 9.79
C CYS A 24 -0.97 6.16 9.40
N PHE A 25 -1.90 5.26 9.79
CA PHE A 25 -3.31 5.38 9.43
C PHE A 25 -4.05 6.34 10.36
N ASN A 26 -4.11 7.62 9.98
CA ASN A 26 -4.98 8.59 10.64
C ASN A 26 -6.34 8.67 9.95
N ILE A 27 -7.40 8.85 10.74
CA ILE A 27 -8.77 9.01 10.23
C ILE A 27 -8.82 10.19 9.25
N GLY A 28 -9.39 9.94 8.07
CA GLY A 28 -9.54 10.94 7.01
C GLY A 28 -8.32 11.10 6.10
N ASP A 29 -7.23 10.37 6.34
CA ASP A 29 -6.16 10.24 5.37
C ASP A 29 -6.60 9.36 4.19
N GLU A 30 -5.93 9.55 3.06
CA GLU A 30 -6.10 8.73 1.87
C GLU A 30 -4.74 8.21 1.43
N TYR A 31 -4.71 6.95 0.98
CA TYR A 31 -3.54 6.30 0.43
C TYR A 31 -3.78 5.89 -1.01
N ILE A 32 -2.80 6.04 -1.89
CA ILE A 32 -2.84 5.53 -3.25
C ILE A 32 -2.05 4.22 -3.29
N VAL A 33 -2.77 3.14 -3.57
CA VAL A 33 -2.19 1.84 -3.84
C VAL A 33 -2.08 1.68 -5.35
N THR A 34 -0.87 1.45 -5.85
CA THR A 34 -0.65 1.16 -7.28
C THR A 34 0.06 -0.17 -7.45
N GLY A 35 -0.11 -0.77 -8.63
CA GLY A 35 0.63 -1.94 -9.04
C GLY A 35 0.66 -2.09 -10.55
N SER A 36 1.58 -2.88 -11.08
CA SER A 36 1.69 -3.19 -12.50
C SER A 36 1.89 -4.68 -12.64
N PHE A 37 0.86 -5.40 -13.08
CA PHE A 37 0.81 -6.87 -13.07
C PHE A 37 0.69 -7.48 -14.46
N LYS A 38 1.35 -8.61 -14.67
CA LYS A 38 1.16 -9.51 -15.81
C LYS A 38 0.97 -10.93 -15.28
N LEU A 39 0.11 -11.71 -15.95
CA LEU A 39 -0.01 -13.13 -15.67
C LEU A 39 0.68 -13.91 -16.78
N GLN A 40 1.41 -14.97 -16.42
CA GLN A 40 2.00 -15.90 -17.38
C GLN A 40 1.55 -17.32 -17.09
N ASN A 41 1.35 -18.11 -18.15
CA ASN A 41 1.17 -19.55 -18.03
C ASN A 41 2.53 -20.28 -17.97
N ALA A 42 2.50 -21.61 -17.84
CA ALA A 42 3.71 -22.44 -17.76
C ALA A 42 4.65 -22.36 -19.00
N THR A 43 4.18 -21.82 -20.13
CA THR A 43 5.01 -21.62 -21.34
C THR A 43 5.57 -20.19 -21.45
N GLY A 44 5.31 -19.33 -20.47
CA GLY A 44 5.76 -17.93 -20.44
C GLY A 44 4.89 -16.98 -21.27
N HIS A 45 3.82 -17.44 -21.89
CA HIS A 45 2.88 -16.59 -22.62
C HIS A 45 1.93 -15.88 -21.66
N GLY A 46 1.47 -14.69 -22.06
CA GLY A 46 0.47 -13.95 -21.33
C GLY A 46 -0.79 -14.77 -21.08
N ALA A 47 -1.31 -14.75 -19.85
CA ALA A 47 -2.56 -15.40 -19.49
C ALA A 47 -3.71 -14.39 -19.45
N SER A 48 -4.85 -14.76 -20.02
CA SER A 48 -6.07 -13.96 -19.96
C SER A 48 -6.78 -14.13 -18.61
N CYS A 49 -7.40 -13.05 -18.15
CA CYS A 49 -8.34 -13.05 -17.05
C CYS A 49 -9.51 -12.10 -17.39
N ASP A 50 -10.60 -12.19 -16.63
CA ASP A 50 -11.78 -11.34 -16.81
C ASP A 50 -11.79 -10.25 -15.72
N PRO A 51 -11.54 -8.97 -16.07
CA PRO A 51 -11.56 -7.88 -15.11
C PRO A 51 -12.97 -7.42 -14.75
N ILE A 52 -13.99 -7.83 -15.51
CA ILE A 52 -15.39 -7.43 -15.36
C ILE A 52 -16.14 -8.43 -14.49
N GLN A 53 -15.86 -9.73 -14.65
CA GLN A 53 -16.49 -10.78 -13.87
C GLN A 53 -16.34 -10.45 -12.38
N ASN A 54 -17.45 -10.54 -11.65
CA ASN A 54 -17.39 -10.49 -10.20
C ASN A 54 -16.44 -11.60 -9.77
N GLN A 55 -15.24 -11.23 -9.32
CA GLN A 55 -14.24 -12.15 -8.79
C GLN A 55 -14.91 -13.03 -7.75
N GLY A 56 -15.34 -14.21 -8.22
CA GLY A 56 -15.85 -15.26 -7.38
C GLY A 56 -14.64 -15.92 -6.75
N TRP A 57 -14.85 -16.45 -5.57
CA TRP A 57 -13.80 -17.17 -4.88
C TRP A 57 -13.27 -18.32 -5.77
N ARG A 58 -11.96 -18.35 -5.99
CA ARG A 58 -11.24 -19.41 -6.73
C ARG A 58 -11.70 -19.60 -8.19
N GLN A 59 -12.10 -18.53 -8.86
CA GLN A 59 -12.42 -18.59 -10.29
C GLN A 59 -11.15 -18.61 -11.13
N LYS A 60 -11.12 -19.44 -12.18
CA LYS A 60 -9.96 -19.54 -13.09
C LYS A 60 -9.66 -18.25 -13.84
N THR A 61 -10.67 -17.40 -13.99
CA THR A 61 -10.65 -16.15 -14.74
C THR A 61 -10.33 -14.93 -13.88
N ASN A 62 -9.99 -15.10 -12.60
CA ASN A 62 -9.69 -13.98 -11.72
C ASN A 62 -8.41 -13.25 -12.15
N CYS A 63 -8.54 -11.94 -12.43
CA CYS A 63 -7.40 -11.05 -12.58
C CYS A 63 -6.71 -10.78 -11.24
N PRO A 64 -5.43 -10.39 -11.23
CA PRO A 64 -4.76 -9.94 -10.01
C PRO A 64 -5.56 -8.86 -9.30
N SER A 65 -5.79 -9.02 -8.00
CA SER A 65 -6.37 -7.98 -7.15
C SER A 65 -5.48 -7.75 -5.94
N ILE A 66 -5.44 -6.52 -5.44
CA ILE A 66 -4.78 -6.22 -4.17
C ILE A 66 -5.82 -6.26 -3.07
N HIS A 67 -5.53 -7.01 -2.01
CA HIS A 67 -6.34 -7.09 -0.81
C HIS A 67 -5.61 -6.39 0.32
N LEU A 68 -6.37 -5.71 1.16
CA LEU A 68 -5.89 -5.19 2.43
C LEU A 68 -6.52 -6.02 3.54
N LYS A 69 -5.70 -6.66 4.36
CA LYS A 69 -6.12 -7.34 5.58
C LYS A 69 -5.51 -6.62 6.76
N ALA A 70 -6.34 -6.30 7.73
CA ALA A 70 -5.95 -5.68 8.98
C ALA A 70 -6.47 -6.50 10.14
N TRP A 71 -5.80 -6.40 11.29
CA TRP A 71 -6.16 -7.14 12.50
C TRP A 71 -6.02 -6.27 13.73
N GLY A 72 -6.60 -6.73 14.84
CA GLY A 72 -6.66 -5.95 16.07
C GLY A 72 -7.60 -4.75 16.00
N CYS A 73 -8.45 -4.67 14.97
CA CYS A 73 -9.31 -3.52 14.73
C CYS A 73 -10.47 -3.46 15.73
N THR A 74 -11.00 -2.26 15.94
CA THR A 74 -12.24 -2.01 16.67
C THR A 74 -13.39 -1.88 15.68
N VAL A 75 -14.28 -2.88 15.66
CA VAL A 75 -15.45 -2.91 14.76
C VAL A 75 -16.71 -2.94 15.62
N ASN A 76 -17.59 -1.94 15.45
CA ASN A 76 -18.83 -1.81 16.23
C ASN A 76 -18.58 -1.85 17.76
N GLY A 77 -17.51 -1.19 18.22
CA GLY A 77 -17.10 -1.15 19.63
C GLY A 77 -16.43 -2.41 20.16
N LYS A 78 -16.23 -3.45 19.35
CA LYS A 78 -15.51 -4.67 19.74
C LYS A 78 -14.09 -4.64 19.20
N SER A 79 -13.11 -4.75 20.09
CA SER A 79 -11.68 -4.81 19.74
C SER A 79 -11.25 -6.20 19.28
N GLY A 80 -10.05 -6.30 18.70
CA GLY A 80 -9.45 -7.57 18.31
C GLY A 80 -10.00 -8.18 17.02
N GLN A 81 -10.79 -7.44 16.24
CA GLN A 81 -11.42 -7.95 15.03
C GLN A 81 -10.46 -7.95 13.83
N ALA A 82 -10.62 -8.91 12.93
CA ALA A 82 -10.01 -8.87 11.62
C ALA A 82 -10.90 -8.08 10.66
N TRP A 83 -10.28 -7.29 9.79
CA TRP A 83 -10.95 -6.49 8.79
C TRP A 83 -10.30 -6.71 7.44
N ASN A 84 -11.10 -6.99 6.42
CA ASN A 84 -10.61 -7.29 5.07
C ASN A 84 -11.29 -6.37 4.07
N LYS A 85 -10.50 -5.75 3.19
CA LYS A 85 -11.00 -4.89 2.12
C LYS A 85 -10.40 -5.29 0.78
N TRP A 86 -11.30 -5.50 -0.18
CA TRP A 86 -10.95 -5.80 -1.55
C TRP A 86 -10.67 -4.48 -2.27
N LEU A 87 -9.42 -4.22 -2.63
CA LEU A 87 -9.05 -3.02 -3.36
C LEU A 87 -9.32 -3.29 -4.84
N ARG A 88 -10.57 -3.15 -5.27
CA ARG A 88 -10.95 -3.39 -6.66
C ARG A 88 -10.63 -2.16 -7.50
N THR A 89 -9.69 -2.28 -8.43
CA THR A 89 -9.44 -1.21 -9.41
C THR A 89 -10.54 -1.18 -10.47
N VAL A 90 -10.95 0.02 -10.85
CA VAL A 90 -11.80 0.24 -12.03
C VAL A 90 -10.98 0.32 -13.32
N GLU A 91 -9.65 0.45 -13.22
CA GLU A 91 -8.77 0.62 -14.37
C GLU A 91 -8.73 -0.63 -15.24
N PHE A 92 -8.69 -1.83 -14.66
CA PHE A 92 -8.78 -3.07 -15.45
C PHE A 92 -10.10 -3.18 -16.21
N LYS A 93 -11.21 -2.76 -15.59
CA LYS A 93 -12.53 -2.76 -16.26
C LYS A 93 -12.57 -1.76 -17.41
N LYS A 94 -11.92 -0.61 -17.25
CA LYS A 94 -11.89 0.47 -18.25
C LYS A 94 -10.98 0.15 -19.42
N ASN A 95 -9.77 -0.34 -19.14
CA ASN A 95 -8.72 -0.52 -20.14
C ASN A 95 -8.71 -1.92 -20.77
N GLY A 96 -9.47 -2.86 -20.20
CA GLY A 96 -9.38 -4.28 -20.53
C GLY A 96 -8.10 -4.92 -19.99
N TRP A 97 -8.13 -6.23 -19.82
CA TRP A 97 -6.92 -7.00 -19.51
C TRP A 97 -6.15 -7.31 -20.79
N LYS A 98 -4.85 -7.02 -20.80
CA LYS A 98 -3.92 -7.31 -21.89
C LYS A 98 -3.00 -8.46 -21.47
N PRO A 99 -3.20 -9.69 -21.94
CA PRO A 99 -2.46 -10.86 -21.45
C PRO A 99 -0.95 -10.73 -21.60
N ASP A 100 -0.48 -10.19 -22.73
CA ASP A 100 0.94 -10.12 -23.05
C ASP A 100 1.64 -8.85 -22.53
N ASP A 101 0.90 -7.93 -21.92
CA ASP A 101 1.41 -6.67 -21.38
C ASP A 101 1.28 -6.61 -19.85
N PHE A 102 1.96 -5.64 -19.26
CA PHE A 102 1.66 -5.24 -17.88
C PHE A 102 0.40 -4.39 -17.84
N ASN A 103 -0.43 -4.66 -16.82
CA ASN A 103 -1.71 -4.02 -16.59
C ASN A 103 -1.62 -3.21 -15.29
N ASP A 104 -1.91 -1.92 -15.39
CA ASP A 104 -1.84 -1.01 -14.26
C ASP A 104 -3.05 -1.15 -13.34
N PHE A 105 -2.75 -1.16 -12.04
CA PHE A 105 -3.67 -1.16 -10.93
C PHE A 105 -3.54 0.15 -10.19
N LYS A 106 -4.67 0.77 -9.83
CA LYS A 106 -4.74 1.92 -8.94
C LYS A 106 -5.99 1.86 -8.08
N TYR A 107 -5.82 2.15 -6.79
CA TYR A 107 -6.92 2.29 -5.85
C TYR A 107 -6.61 3.40 -4.85
N THR A 108 -7.60 4.25 -4.54
CA THR A 108 -7.50 5.21 -3.45
C THR A 108 -8.19 4.61 -2.22
N LEU A 109 -7.41 4.33 -1.18
CA LEU A 109 -7.83 3.79 0.09
C LEU A 109 -8.11 4.93 1.07
N PRO A 110 -9.37 5.23 1.41
CA PRO A 110 -9.69 6.09 2.53
C PRO A 110 -9.45 5.35 3.85
N VAL A 111 -8.86 6.04 4.82
CA VAL A 111 -8.70 5.56 6.20
C VAL A 111 -9.90 6.01 7.02
N ASP A 112 -10.73 5.04 7.41
CA ASP A 112 -11.85 5.22 8.32
C ASP A 112 -11.46 4.89 9.78
N GLU A 113 -12.41 5.06 10.70
CA GLU A 113 -12.21 4.75 12.12
C GLU A 113 -11.82 3.29 12.36
N ILE A 114 -12.31 2.36 11.54
CA ILE A 114 -12.02 0.93 11.69
C ILE A 114 -10.54 0.70 11.35
N LEU A 115 -10.10 1.14 10.17
CA LEU A 115 -8.72 0.93 9.72
C LEU A 115 -7.70 1.64 10.63
N ALA A 116 -8.00 2.86 11.07
CA ALA A 116 -7.16 3.61 12.00
C ALA A 116 -7.03 2.95 13.38
N SER A 117 -8.02 2.14 13.78
CA SER A 117 -8.01 1.42 15.07
C SER A 117 -7.25 0.09 15.05
N CYS A 118 -6.82 -0.38 13.88
CA CYS A 118 -6.13 -1.67 13.74
C CYS A 118 -4.72 -1.62 14.31
N THR A 119 -4.22 -2.75 14.81
CA THR A 119 -2.85 -2.88 15.37
C THR A 119 -1.87 -3.50 14.38
N GLY A 120 -2.31 -3.75 13.16
CA GLY A 120 -1.50 -4.33 12.10
C GLY A 120 -2.29 -4.42 10.80
N ALA A 121 -1.56 -4.34 9.69
CA ALA A 121 -2.12 -4.41 8.36
C ALA A 121 -1.13 -5.06 7.40
N GLU A 122 -1.66 -5.73 6.38
CA GLU A 122 -0.92 -6.28 5.26
C GLU A 122 -1.68 -6.05 3.95
N ILE A 123 -0.95 -5.75 2.88
CA ILE A 123 -1.46 -5.89 1.51
C ILE A 123 -0.98 -7.18 0.91
N TYR A 124 -1.79 -7.78 0.05
CA TYR A 124 -1.41 -8.97 -0.70
C TYR A 124 -2.13 -9.08 -2.02
N VAL A 125 -1.47 -9.71 -2.99
CA VAL A 125 -2.03 -10.00 -4.30
C VAL A 125 -2.71 -11.37 -4.25
N TYR A 126 -4.01 -11.41 -4.55
CA TYR A 126 -4.90 -12.53 -4.17
C TYR A 126 -5.77 -13.05 -5.32
N ASP A 127 -6.36 -14.24 -5.10
CA ASP A 127 -7.39 -14.93 -5.87
C ASP A 127 -7.03 -15.34 -7.31
N ILE A 128 -5.74 -15.39 -7.63
CA ILE A 128 -5.29 -15.75 -8.98
C ILE A 128 -5.09 -17.27 -9.05
N ASN A 129 -5.61 -17.89 -10.12
CA ASN A 129 -5.44 -19.32 -10.38
C ASN A 129 -3.96 -19.76 -10.23
N PRO A 130 -3.63 -20.72 -9.35
CA PRO A 130 -2.25 -21.16 -9.09
C PRO A 130 -1.49 -21.65 -10.33
N GLU A 131 -2.18 -22.02 -11.42
CA GLU A 131 -1.54 -22.38 -12.69
C GLU A 131 -0.82 -21.21 -13.39
N PHE A 132 -1.13 -19.96 -12.98
CA PHE A 132 -0.48 -18.76 -13.48
C PHE A 132 0.61 -18.26 -12.55
N GLU A 133 1.72 -17.87 -13.15
CA GLU A 133 2.74 -17.04 -12.52
C GLU A 133 2.28 -15.58 -12.51
N ILE A 134 2.60 -14.88 -11.43
CA ILE A 134 2.29 -13.46 -11.27
C ILE A 134 3.58 -12.68 -11.42
N LEU A 135 3.63 -11.79 -12.40
CA LEU A 135 4.74 -10.87 -12.60
C LEU A 135 4.30 -9.49 -12.11
N ALA A 136 5.03 -8.94 -11.14
CA ALA A 136 4.84 -7.59 -10.66
C ALA A 136 6.04 -6.74 -11.03
N LYS A 137 5.82 -5.70 -11.84
CA LYS A 137 6.87 -4.71 -12.16
C LYS A 137 7.05 -3.71 -11.03
N SER A 138 5.94 -3.30 -10.42
CA SER A 138 5.91 -2.39 -9.29
C SER A 138 4.66 -2.64 -8.46
N VAL A 139 4.77 -2.41 -7.16
CA VAL A 139 3.65 -2.27 -6.22
C VAL A 139 4.04 -1.15 -5.27
N SER A 140 3.14 -0.21 -5.03
CA SER A 140 3.41 0.90 -4.11
C SER A 140 2.21 1.27 -3.28
N PHE A 141 2.48 1.74 -2.07
CA PHE A 141 1.51 2.23 -1.12
C PHE A 141 1.97 3.59 -0.59
N ASN A 142 1.38 4.65 -1.13
CA ASN A 142 1.83 6.02 -0.87
C ASN A 142 0.73 6.86 -0.24
N ALA A 143 1.09 7.78 0.65
CA ALA A 143 0.15 8.79 1.12
C ALA A 143 -0.33 9.63 -0.05
N LYS A 144 -1.64 9.88 -0.12
CA LYS A 144 -2.18 10.84 -1.09
C LYS A 144 -1.91 12.23 -0.55
N THR A 145 -1.00 12.95 -1.18
CA THR A 145 -0.70 14.34 -0.83
C THR A 145 -2.00 15.14 -0.87
N LYS A 146 -2.43 15.65 0.29
CA LYS A 146 -3.57 16.58 0.36
C LYS A 146 -3.16 17.79 -0.47
N SER A 147 -4.00 18.21 -1.40
CA SER A 147 -3.75 19.48 -2.10
C SER A 147 -3.61 20.57 -1.04
N PRO A 148 -2.65 21.51 -1.18
CA PRO A 148 -2.45 22.55 -0.20
C PRO A 148 -3.78 23.26 0.01
N THR A 149 -4.31 23.18 1.23
CA THR A 149 -5.46 23.99 1.62
C THR A 149 -5.02 25.42 1.43
N LEU A 150 -5.60 26.12 0.46
CA LEU A 150 -5.34 27.54 0.27
C LEU A 150 -5.56 28.20 1.63
N GLU A 151 -4.52 28.84 2.15
CA GLU A 151 -4.57 29.53 3.42
C GLU A 151 -5.80 30.46 3.39
N PRO A 152 -6.66 30.46 4.42
CA PRO A 152 -7.86 31.29 4.41
C PRO A 152 -7.46 32.71 4.06
N THR A 153 -7.88 33.18 2.89
CA THR A 153 -7.64 34.57 2.51
C THR A 153 -8.46 35.39 3.49
N LEU A 154 -7.81 35.89 4.54
CA LEU A 154 -8.45 36.79 5.49
C LEU A 154 -9.01 37.95 4.66
N PRO A 155 -10.32 38.26 4.78
CA PRO A 155 -10.87 39.40 4.07
C PRO A 155 -10.13 40.65 4.54
N VAL A 156 -9.48 41.34 3.60
CA VAL A 156 -8.87 42.64 3.87
C VAL A 156 -9.99 43.59 4.24
N THR A 157 -10.20 43.77 5.54
CA THR A 157 -11.19 44.70 6.06
C THR A 157 -10.58 46.09 5.93
N THR A 158 -10.92 46.77 4.83
CA THR A 158 -10.63 48.18 4.64
C THR A 158 -11.64 49.00 5.44
N ALA A 159 -11.28 49.37 6.67
CA ALA A 159 -12.02 50.39 7.42
C ALA A 159 -11.55 51.78 6.95
N PRO A 160 -12.45 52.73 6.65
CA PRO A 160 -12.08 54.11 6.37
C PRO A 160 -11.79 54.87 7.68
N THR A 161 -10.54 55.31 7.83
CA THR A 161 -10.09 56.14 8.96
C THR A 161 -10.47 57.60 8.73
N THR A 162 -11.33 58.17 9.57
CA THR A 162 -11.38 59.63 9.80
C THR A 162 -11.79 59.95 11.24
N THR A 163 -10.84 59.91 12.18
CA THR A 163 -10.75 60.81 13.36
C THR A 163 -9.47 60.54 14.17
N PRO A 164 -8.74 61.57 14.64
CA PRO A 164 -7.63 61.40 15.57
C PRO A 164 -8.17 61.30 17.00
N THR A 165 -8.15 60.10 17.57
CA THR A 165 -8.54 59.86 18.97
C THR A 165 -7.40 59.12 19.68
N ALA A 166 -7.05 59.65 20.85
CA ALA A 166 -6.17 59.17 21.92
C ALA A 166 -5.31 57.91 21.70
N ALA A 167 -4.03 58.03 22.06
CA ALA A 167 -3.03 56.97 22.08
C ALA A 167 -3.57 55.66 22.68
N PRO A 168 -3.59 54.55 21.91
CA PRO A 168 -4.05 53.26 22.42
C PRO A 168 -2.96 52.64 23.30
N THR A 169 -3.37 52.19 24.49
CA THR A 169 -2.57 51.29 25.32
C THR A 169 -2.37 49.97 24.57
N ALA A 170 -1.11 49.56 24.42
CA ALA A 170 -0.72 48.36 23.68
C ALA A 170 -1.39 47.10 24.25
N PRO A 171 -2.13 46.32 23.44
CA PRO A 171 -2.51 44.98 23.83
C PRO A 171 -1.30 44.04 23.64
N THR A 172 -0.64 43.71 24.74
CA THR A 172 0.35 42.63 24.79
C THR A 172 -0.39 41.30 24.85
N ALA A 173 -0.77 40.77 23.69
CA ALA A 173 -1.01 39.35 23.52
C ALA A 173 -0.41 38.96 22.17
N ALA A 174 0.81 38.42 22.22
CA ALA A 174 1.43 37.79 21.08
C ALA A 174 0.48 36.70 20.55
N PRO A 175 0.36 36.53 19.22
CA PRO A 175 -0.38 35.41 18.67
C PRO A 175 0.20 34.15 19.28
N THR A 176 -0.63 33.38 19.98
CA THR A 176 -0.27 32.04 20.39
C THR A 176 -0.07 31.29 19.08
N SER A 177 1.20 31.03 18.75
CA SER A 177 1.55 30.14 17.65
C SER A 177 0.65 28.91 17.77
N GLN A 178 -0.14 28.67 16.72
CA GLN A 178 -0.84 27.40 16.54
C GLN A 178 0.18 26.30 16.85
N PRO A 179 -0.13 25.29 17.68
CA PRO A 179 0.85 24.28 18.03
C PRO A 179 1.41 23.76 16.72
N THR A 180 2.70 23.97 16.50
CA THR A 180 3.45 23.22 15.50
C THR A 180 3.15 21.78 15.87
N MET A 181 2.31 21.11 15.08
CA MET A 181 2.33 19.67 15.09
C MET A 181 3.77 19.38 14.73
N ASN A 182 4.57 18.99 15.73
CA ASN A 182 5.75 18.21 15.46
C ASN A 182 5.21 17.17 14.48
N GLU A 183 5.64 17.23 13.22
CA GLU A 183 5.81 16.01 12.45
C GLU A 183 6.52 15.09 13.42
N THR A 184 5.73 14.23 14.05
CA THR A 184 6.28 13.16 14.83
C THR A 184 6.91 12.36 13.73
N ALA A 185 8.21 12.57 13.54
CA ALA A 185 9.03 11.83 12.62
C ALA A 185 8.56 10.40 12.76
N VAL A 186 8.04 9.84 11.66
CA VAL A 186 7.61 8.44 11.62
C VAL A 186 8.73 7.68 12.32
N PRO A 187 8.47 7.04 13.49
CA PRO A 187 9.54 6.50 14.31
C PRO A 187 10.39 5.63 13.40
N ASP A 188 11.71 5.83 13.45
CA ASP A 188 12.61 5.07 12.60
C ASP A 188 12.54 3.62 13.07
N VAL A 189 11.69 2.86 12.39
CA VAL A 189 11.44 1.46 12.74
C VAL A 189 12.66 0.74 12.25
N GLY A 190 13.58 0.47 13.17
CA GLY A 190 14.67 -0.46 12.92
C GLY A 190 14.10 -1.69 12.22
N ASP A 191 14.74 -2.06 11.12
CA ASP A 191 14.80 -3.43 10.61
C ASP A 191 13.51 -4.21 10.89
N SER A 192 12.50 -4.02 10.04
CA SER A 192 11.25 -4.79 10.03
C SER A 192 11.55 -6.28 9.81
N TRP A 193 11.94 -6.96 10.88
CA TRP A 193 12.28 -8.37 10.91
C TRP A 193 11.09 -9.08 11.52
N TYR A 194 10.18 -9.54 10.67
CA TYR A 194 9.33 -10.65 11.04
C TYR A 194 9.08 -11.60 9.87
N ILE A 195 9.61 -12.80 10.07
CA ILE A 195 9.52 -14.04 9.29
C ILE A 195 8.61 -14.92 10.16
N GLY A 196 7.37 -15.22 9.73
CA GLY A 196 6.41 -15.97 10.53
C GLY A 196 5.35 -16.70 9.71
N ASP A 197 5.51 -18.03 9.69
CA ASP A 197 4.69 -19.20 9.28
C ASP A 197 3.54 -19.11 8.26
N GLY A 198 3.71 -19.92 7.20
CA GLY A 198 2.67 -20.38 6.28
C GLY A 198 2.50 -19.49 5.05
N ASN A 199 3.05 -19.91 3.90
CA ASN A 199 3.07 -19.19 2.62
C ASN A 199 3.77 -17.82 2.66
N VAL A 200 4.87 -17.72 1.94
CA VAL A 200 5.90 -16.74 2.26
C VAL A 200 5.80 -15.51 1.40
N PRO A 201 5.56 -14.36 2.03
CA PRO A 201 5.51 -13.13 1.29
C PRO A 201 6.90 -12.63 0.92
N ILE A 202 6.98 -12.06 -0.28
CA ILE A 202 8.10 -11.22 -0.70
C ILE A 202 7.88 -9.84 -0.07
N ALA A 203 8.60 -9.52 1.01
CA ALA A 203 8.48 -8.21 1.66
C ALA A 203 9.16 -7.11 0.81
N LEU A 204 8.48 -5.97 0.63
CA LEU A 204 8.99 -4.80 -0.10
C LEU A 204 9.68 -3.83 0.89
N ALA A 205 10.63 -3.03 0.39
CA ALA A 205 11.40 -2.10 1.20
C ALA A 205 10.63 -0.79 1.53
N LYS A 206 11.04 -0.11 2.62
CA LYS A 206 10.67 1.27 2.95
C LYS A 206 11.40 2.21 1.98
N ALA A 207 10.70 3.21 1.41
CA ALA A 207 11.25 4.00 0.31
C ALA A 207 11.31 5.53 0.52
N GLY A 208 11.08 6.00 1.74
CA GLY A 208 11.25 7.40 2.10
C GLY A 208 10.30 7.83 3.23
N SER A 209 10.33 9.11 3.60
CA SER A 209 9.42 9.69 4.59
C SER A 209 7.95 9.68 4.15
N ASP A 210 7.71 9.75 2.84
CA ASP A 210 6.37 9.89 2.25
C ASP A 210 5.88 8.59 1.59
N VAL A 211 6.73 7.58 1.57
CA VAL A 211 6.52 6.28 0.95
C VAL A 211 6.51 5.23 2.04
N ILE A 212 5.31 4.79 2.42
CA ILE A 212 5.17 3.75 3.45
C ILE A 212 5.87 2.49 2.97
N THR A 213 5.61 2.07 1.73
CA THR A 213 6.34 0.98 1.07
C THR A 213 6.33 1.10 -0.46
N THR A 214 7.48 0.88 -1.10
CA THR A 214 7.55 0.58 -2.55
C THR A 214 8.33 -0.70 -2.79
N LEU A 215 7.89 -1.40 -3.83
CA LEU A 215 8.69 -2.39 -4.54
C LEU A 215 9.77 -1.63 -5.33
N SER A 216 10.83 -1.22 -4.65
CA SER A 216 11.98 -0.54 -5.24
C SER A 216 13.20 -1.43 -5.15
N ALA A 217 13.89 -1.62 -6.28
CA ALA A 217 15.26 -2.13 -6.29
C ALA A 217 16.10 -1.30 -5.32
N VAL A 218 16.81 -1.95 -4.39
CA VAL A 218 17.71 -1.28 -3.46
C VAL A 218 19.11 -1.41 -4.02
N THR A 219 19.74 -0.30 -4.43
CA THR A 219 21.17 -0.34 -4.77
C THR A 219 21.98 -0.43 -3.48
N LEU A 220 22.75 -1.50 -3.30
CA LEU A 220 23.67 -1.69 -2.17
C LEU A 220 24.83 -0.69 -2.25
N ASP A 221 25.51 -0.46 -1.13
CA ASP A 221 26.67 0.46 -1.03
C ASP A 221 27.83 0.12 -1.99
N ASN A 222 27.87 -1.11 -2.52
CA ASN A 222 28.83 -1.55 -3.52
C ASN A 222 28.37 -1.30 -4.98
N GLY A 223 27.27 -0.58 -5.18
CA GLY A 223 26.67 -0.30 -6.50
C GLY A 223 25.89 -1.46 -7.12
N THR A 224 25.71 -2.57 -6.41
CA THR A 224 24.91 -3.71 -6.89
C THR A 224 23.43 -3.44 -6.67
N GLU A 225 22.62 -3.53 -7.73
CA GLU A 225 21.17 -3.58 -7.57
C GLU A 225 20.79 -4.87 -6.83
N SER A 226 20.32 -4.74 -5.59
CA SER A 226 19.78 -5.82 -4.78
C SER A 226 18.29 -5.63 -4.63
N PHE A 227 17.52 -6.61 -5.08
CA PHE A 227 16.12 -6.70 -4.72
C PHE A 227 16.09 -7.32 -3.31
N VAL A 228 16.10 -6.50 -2.27
CA VAL A 228 15.95 -6.97 -0.89
C VAL A 228 14.56 -7.58 -0.76
N VAL A 229 14.52 -8.91 -0.79
CA VAL A 229 13.37 -9.69 -0.37
C VAL A 229 13.78 -10.41 0.92
N PRO A 230 13.21 -10.09 2.08
CA PRO A 230 13.17 -11.04 3.19
C PRO A 230 12.36 -12.26 2.71
N ILE A 231 13.04 -13.29 2.21
CA ILE A 231 12.43 -14.59 1.90
C ILE A 231 12.37 -15.39 3.19
N ALA A 232 11.17 -15.63 3.69
CA ALA A 232 10.88 -16.37 4.91
C ALA A 232 10.14 -17.71 4.64
N ARG A 233 10.77 -18.71 3.99
CA ARG A 233 10.19 -20.00 3.48
C ARG A 233 9.20 -20.71 4.46
N SER A 234 8.05 -21.18 3.93
CA SER A 234 6.91 -21.78 4.64
C SER A 234 7.16 -23.24 4.97
N TYR A 235 6.62 -23.69 6.09
CA TYR A 235 6.67 -25.04 6.60
C TYR A 235 5.31 -25.74 6.44
N ASN A 236 5.28 -26.84 5.69
CA ASN A 236 4.17 -27.79 5.68
C ASN A 236 4.73 -29.20 5.42
N ASP A 237 4.72 -30.04 6.46
CA ASP A 237 4.94 -31.49 6.42
C ASP A 237 6.28 -32.02 5.84
N HIS A 238 7.40 -31.45 6.29
CA HIS A 238 8.76 -32.03 6.18
C HIS A 238 9.40 -32.19 4.78
N GLY A 239 8.85 -31.59 3.72
CA GLY A 239 9.48 -31.55 2.39
C GLY A 239 9.87 -30.13 1.96
N TRP A 240 11.12 -29.91 1.52
CA TRP A 240 11.55 -28.62 0.96
C TRP A 240 10.99 -28.41 -0.45
N GLU A 241 10.38 -27.24 -0.73
CA GLU A 241 10.20 -26.76 -2.10
C GLU A 241 11.56 -26.57 -2.77
N LYS A 242 11.72 -27.15 -3.98
CA LYS A 242 13.03 -27.36 -4.59
C LYS A 242 13.72 -26.10 -5.11
N GLU A 243 13.04 -24.98 -5.41
CA GLU A 243 13.72 -23.78 -5.94
C GLU A 243 12.99 -22.46 -5.58
N PRO A 244 13.71 -21.40 -5.15
CA PRO A 244 13.11 -20.08 -4.94
C PRO A 244 12.62 -19.48 -6.26
N GLY A 245 11.65 -18.55 -6.18
CA GLY A 245 11.35 -17.59 -7.24
C GLY A 245 12.63 -17.02 -7.86
N GLY A 246 12.70 -16.98 -9.19
CA GLY A 246 13.87 -16.54 -9.94
C GLY A 246 13.71 -15.08 -10.34
N ILE A 247 14.82 -14.34 -10.36
CA ILE A 247 14.90 -12.99 -10.93
C ILE A 247 14.94 -13.15 -12.46
N VAL A 248 14.18 -12.33 -13.21
CA VAL A 248 14.09 -12.38 -14.68
C VAL A 248 14.22 -11.00 -15.30
#